data_AF-A0A0D6LB56-F1
#
_entry.id   AF-A0A0D6LB56-F1
#
_cell.length_a   1.000
_cell.length_b   1.000
_cell.length_c   1.000
_cell.angle_alpha   90.00
_cell.angle_beta   90.00
_cell.angle_gamma   90.00
#
_symmetry.space_group_name_H-M   'P 1'
#
loop_
_entity.id
_entity.type
_entity.pdbx_description
1 polymer ?
#
loop_
_entity_poly.entity_id
_entity_poly.type
_entity_poly.pdbx_seq_one_letter_code
_entity_poly.pdbx_strand_id
1 'polypeptide(L)' 'MVSEAYPDMAATAFQLMTTFPNKVIDDESVDLKEAGLLNAVVVVKLCT' A
#
# COMPACT_ATOMS: atom_id res chain seq x y z
N MET A 1 8.11 0.13 -7.42
CA MET A 1 7.44 -0.75 -6.43
C MET A 1 8.15 -0.66 -5.09
N VAL A 2 7.50 -0.95 -3.95
CA VAL A 2 8.11 -0.87 -2.61
C VAL A 2 9.36 -1.77 -2.49
N SER A 3 9.36 -2.91 -3.17
CA SER A 3 10.49 -3.85 -3.27
C SER A 3 11.73 -3.29 -3.95
N GLU A 4 11.59 -2.34 -4.86
CA GLU A 4 12.74 -1.69 -5.53
C GLU A 4 13.35 -0.59 -4.68
N ALA A 5 12.51 0.11 -3.91
CA ALA A 5 12.95 1.16 -2.99
C ALA A 5 13.55 0.58 -1.69
N TYR A 6 13.03 -0.56 -1.25
CA TYR A 6 13.45 -1.26 -0.03
C TYR A 6 13.60 -2.76 -0.32
N PRO A 7 14.79 -3.21 -0.77
CA PRO A 7 15.02 -4.60 -1.17
C PRO A 7 14.78 -5.61 -0.03
N ASP A 8 14.99 -5.22 1.23
CA ASP A 8 14.70 -6.07 2.39
C ASP A 8 13.20 -6.37 2.56
N MET A 9 12.33 -5.50 2.03
CA MET A 9 10.88 -5.71 2.06
C MET A 9 10.38 -6.59 0.91
N ALA A 10 11.23 -6.93 -0.07
CA ALA A 10 10.85 -7.78 -1.20
C ALA A 10 10.56 -9.24 -0.77
N ALA A 11 11.25 -9.72 0.28
CA ALA A 11 11.07 -11.06 0.81
C ALA A 11 10.10 -11.12 2.01
N THR A 12 9.62 -9.98 2.49
CA THR A 12 8.79 -9.86 3.69
C THR A 12 7.34 -9.60 3.30
N ALA A 13 6.39 -10.31 3.91
CA ALA A 13 4.97 -10.03 3.68
C ALA A 13 4.60 -8.65 4.27
N PHE A 14 3.96 -7.81 3.46
CA PHE A 14 3.45 -6.50 3.88
C PHE A 14 2.06 -6.25 3.32
N GLN A 15 1.34 -5.32 3.93
CA GLN A 15 0.02 -4.88 3.52
C GLN A 15 -0.01 -3.37 3.37
N LEU A 16 -0.64 -2.88 2.31
CA LEU A 16 -0.85 -1.45 2.08
C LEU A 16 -2.21 -1.03 2.64
N MET A 17 -2.24 0.09 3.37
CA MET A 17 -3.49 0.65 3.91
C MET A 17 -3.48 2.18 3.89
N THR A 18 -4.65 2.78 3.76
CA THR A 18 -4.85 4.23 3.97
C THR A 18 -5.06 4.54 5.44
N THR A 19 -4.72 5.76 5.86
CA THR A 19 -4.95 6.20 7.24
C THR A 19 -6.30 6.88 7.43
N PHE A 20 -6.88 7.48 6.38
CA PHE A 20 -8.19 8.14 6.43
C PHE A 20 -8.95 8.07 5.09
N PRO A 21 -10.11 7.38 5.04
CA PRO A 21 -10.58 6.37 6.00
C PRO A 21 -9.60 5.20 6.07
N ASN A 22 -9.56 4.46 7.18
CA ASN A 22 -8.71 3.27 7.25
C ASN A 22 -9.27 2.18 6.32
N LYS A 23 -8.55 1.89 5.24
CA LYS A 23 -8.94 0.90 4.24
C LYS A 23 -7.70 0.13 3.81
N VAL A 24 -7.82 -1.19 3.74
CA VAL A 24 -6.79 -2.05 3.14
C VAL A 24 -6.86 -1.91 1.63
N ILE A 25 -5.71 -1.77 0.99
CA ILE A 25 -5.58 -1.77 -0.47
C ILE A 25 -5.21 -3.21 -0.86
N ASP A 26 -6.20 -3.99 -1.24
CA ASP A 26 -6.06 -5.39 -1.66
C ASP A 26 -6.22 -5.58 -3.18
N ASP A 27 -6.85 -4.62 -3.86
CA ASP A 27 -7.06 -4.67 -5.31
C ASP A 27 -6.07 -3.74 -6.04
N GLU A 28 -5.08 -4.34 -6.68
CA GLU A 28 -4.08 -3.63 -7.50
C GLU A 28 -4.61 -3.22 -8.89
N SER A 29 -5.81 -3.68 -9.28
CA SER A 29 -6.39 -3.39 -10.59
C SER A 29 -7.16 -2.07 -10.64
N VAL A 30 -7.42 -1.46 -9.47
CA VAL A 30 -8.18 -0.22 -9.37
C VAL A 30 -7.27 0.99 -9.54
N ASP A 31 -7.70 1.94 -10.36
CA ASP A 31 -6.96 3.18 -10.56
C ASP A 31 -6.89 4.02 -9.27
N LEU A 32 -5.76 4.70 -9.05
CA LEU A 32 -5.54 5.58 -7.88
C LEU A 32 -6.65 6.63 -7.71
N LYS A 33 -7.25 7.07 -8.82
CA LYS A 33 -8.36 8.02 -8.83
C LYS A 33 -9.66 7.41 -8.30
N GLU A 34 -9.98 6.20 -8.74
CA GLU A 34 -11.20 5.49 -8.34
C GLU A 34 -11.10 4.98 -6.91
N ALA A 35 -9.89 4.61 -6.48
CA ALA A 35 -9.59 4.24 -5.10
C ALA A 35 -9.55 5.45 -4.14
N GLY A 36 -9.66 6.69 -4.63
CA GLY A 36 -9.56 7.90 -3.81
C GLY A 36 -8.18 8.11 -3.19
N LEU A 37 -7.13 7.56 -3.81
CA LEU A 37 -5.75 7.56 -3.31
C LEU A 37 -4.91 8.71 -3.86
N LEU A 38 -5.49 9.61 -4.66
CA LEU A 38 -4.80 10.79 -5.18
C LEU A 38 -4.42 11.74 -4.04
N ASN A 39 -3.11 11.98 -3.90
CA ASN A 39 -2.51 12.74 -2.78
C ASN A 39 -2.83 12.15 -1.39
N ALA A 40 -3.25 10.89 -1.32
CA ALA A 40 -3.52 10.22 -0.06
C ALA A 40 -2.24 9.67 0.57
N VAL A 41 -2.24 9.57 1.90
CA VAL A 41 -1.16 8.92 2.64
C VAL A 41 -1.42 7.42 2.70
N VAL A 42 -0.52 6.64 2.10
CA VAL A 42 -0.51 5.17 2.15
C VAL A 42 0.56 4.71 3.13
N VAL A 43 0.17 3.78 4.00
CA VAL A 43 1.03 3.18 5.01
C VAL A 43 1.32 1.74 4.61
N VAL A 44 2.59 1.37 4.70
CA VAL A 44 3.05 -0.01 4.58
C VAL A 44 3.05 -0.62 5.98
N LYS A 45 2.23 -1.64 6.20
CA LYS A 45 2.22 -2.44 7.43
C LYS A 45 2.96 -3.74 7.17
N LEU A 46 4.00 -4.01 7.96
CA LEU A 46 4.70 -5.29 7.92
C LEU A 46 3.85 -6.36 8.63
N CYS A 47 3.62 -7.49 7.97
CA CYS A 47 2.99 -8.66 8.58
C CYS A 47 4.10 -9.48 9.25
N THR A 48 4.37 -9.20 10.52
CA THR A 48 5.27 -10.01 11.37
C THR A 48 4.51 -11.14 12.03
#